data_AF-A0A1G0ME92-F1
#
_entry.id   AF-A0A1G0ME92-F1
#
_cell.length_a   1.000
_cell.length_b   1.000
_cell.length_c   1.000
_cell.angle_alpha   90.00
_cell.angle_beta   90.00
_cell.angle_gamma   90.00
#
_symmetry.space_group_name_H-M   'P 1'
#
loop_
_entity.id
_entity.type
_entity.pdbx_description
1 polymer ?
#
loop_
_entity_poly.entity_id
_entity_poly.type
_entity_poly.pdbx_seq_one_letter_code
_entity_poly.pdbx_strand_id
1 'polypeptide(L)'
;METCYFGSPAAPIRLRIYDKGKEVLKKGEKLWFADLWGTSDLENIWRVEFQLRRPALKQLKINDFEDLWQRPGGVWNYLTGEWFSLRLRDNDRQDRRTIHPWWLEVQACAERLGKDIRVRRDFSSNSHASALFFISHIAGCLPSFAVRVKTRDFKEAILSLGKALYEHWGKRDFDGEVIKRAIKLGQVIENTGGTHGTV
;
A
#
# COMPACT_ATOMS: atom_id res chain seq x y z
N MET A 1 -16.46 4.87 25.32
CA MET A 1 -15.95 5.02 23.94
C MET A 1 -15.62 3.62 23.44
N GLU A 2 -16.26 3.13 22.37
CA GLU A 2 -16.06 1.74 21.92
C GLU A 2 -15.02 1.62 20.80
N THR A 3 -14.87 2.66 19.98
CA THR A 3 -13.92 2.70 18.88
C THR A 3 -13.50 4.13 18.58
N CYS A 4 -12.20 4.34 18.34
CA CYS A 4 -11.58 5.56 17.85
C CYS A 4 -11.00 5.34 16.46
N TYR A 5 -11.13 6.36 15.60
CA TYR A 5 -10.57 6.37 14.27
C TYR A 5 -9.68 7.60 14.08
N PHE A 6 -8.49 7.40 13.49
CA PHE A 6 -7.62 8.49 13.06
C PHE A 6 -7.26 8.30 11.59
N GLY A 7 -7.49 9.32 10.77
CA GLY A 7 -7.41 9.23 9.31
C GLY A 7 -8.73 8.78 8.66
N SER A 8 -9.00 9.28 7.46
CA SER A 8 -10.19 8.92 6.70
C SER A 8 -10.11 7.49 6.15
N PRO A 9 -11.24 6.84 5.81
CA PRO A 9 -11.23 5.50 5.20
C PRO A 9 -10.38 5.39 3.92
N ALA A 10 -10.27 6.48 3.15
CA ALA A 10 -9.50 6.55 1.91
C ALA A 10 -8.02 6.95 2.13
N ALA A 11 -7.66 7.39 3.34
CA ALA A 11 -6.31 7.88 3.63
C ALA A 11 -5.25 6.79 3.42
N PRO A 12 -4.00 7.17 3.05
CA PRO A 12 -2.89 6.23 2.93
C PRO A 12 -2.60 5.42 4.20
N ILE A 13 -2.80 6.03 5.37
CA ILE A 13 -2.68 5.41 6.69
C ILE A 13 -3.96 5.73 7.49
N ARG A 14 -4.52 4.72 8.17
CA ARG A 14 -5.64 4.89 9.11
C ARG A 14 -5.41 4.05 10.35
N LEU A 15 -5.67 4.61 11.52
CA LEU A 15 -5.60 3.93 12.81
C LEU A 15 -6.99 3.68 13.38
N ARG A 16 -7.16 2.50 13.98
CA ARG A 16 -8.33 2.08 14.74
C ARG A 16 -7.89 1.64 16.12
N ILE A 17 -8.50 2.21 17.16
CA ILE A 17 -8.33 1.76 18.55
C ILE A 17 -9.71 1.40 19.08
N TYR A 18 -9.94 0.14 19.41
CA TYR A 18 -11.28 -0.34 19.77
C TYR A 18 -11.29 -1.48 20.77
N ASP A 19 -12.41 -1.61 21.46
CA ASP A 19 -12.70 -2.74 22.35
C ASP A 19 -13.02 -3.98 21.51
N LYS A 20 -12.02 -4.83 21.35
CA LYS A 20 -12.11 -6.06 20.57
C LYS A 20 -12.90 -7.13 21.30
N GLY A 21 -12.82 -7.18 22.62
CA GLY A 21 -13.59 -8.07 23.47
C GLY A 21 -15.09 -7.94 23.20
N LYS A 22 -15.60 -6.71 23.24
CA LYS A 22 -17.00 -6.41 22.88
C LYS A 22 -17.34 -6.76 21.43
N GLU A 23 -16.45 -6.53 20.48
CA GLU A 23 -16.71 -6.91 19.07
C GLU A 23 -16.84 -8.42 18.91
N VAL A 24 -16.01 -9.20 19.61
CA VAL A 24 -16.04 -10.67 19.59
C VAL A 24 -17.35 -11.18 20.20
N LEU A 25 -17.71 -10.69 21.39
CA LEU A 25 -18.94 -11.08 22.09
C LEU A 25 -20.20 -10.74 21.28
N LYS A 26 -20.26 -9.54 20.68
CA LYS A 26 -21.43 -9.07 19.94
C LYS A 26 -21.70 -9.86 18.65
N LYS A 27 -20.65 -10.37 18.00
CA LYS A 27 -20.78 -11.08 16.72
C LYS A 27 -20.96 -12.59 16.88
N GLY A 28 -20.63 -13.18 18.04
CA GLY A 28 -20.81 -14.60 18.36
C GLY A 28 -19.92 -15.58 17.56
N GLU A 29 -19.49 -15.22 16.35
CA GLU A 29 -18.73 -16.06 15.41
C GLU A 29 -17.20 -16.04 15.66
N LYS A 30 -16.75 -15.25 16.64
CA LYS A 30 -15.32 -14.95 16.85
C LYS A 30 -14.78 -15.43 18.19
N LEU A 31 -15.50 -16.34 18.87
CA LEU A 31 -15.13 -16.81 20.21
C LEU A 31 -13.77 -17.52 20.26
N TRP A 32 -13.29 -18.05 19.12
CA TRP A 32 -11.94 -18.63 18.98
C TRP A 32 -10.80 -17.66 19.32
N PHE A 33 -11.06 -16.35 19.38
CA PHE A 33 -10.07 -15.39 19.90
C PHE A 33 -9.75 -15.60 21.38
N ALA A 34 -10.69 -16.13 22.19
CA ALA A 34 -10.45 -16.46 23.59
C ALA A 34 -9.30 -17.47 23.72
N ASP A 35 -9.35 -18.53 22.89
CA ASP A 35 -8.31 -19.55 22.82
C ASP A 35 -6.98 -18.95 22.35
N LEU A 36 -7.02 -18.11 21.30
CA LEU A 36 -5.81 -17.45 20.78
C LEU A 36 -5.14 -16.53 21.81
N TRP A 37 -5.93 -15.80 22.60
CA TRP A 37 -5.42 -14.90 23.63
C TRP A 37 -5.09 -15.62 24.94
N GLY A 38 -5.44 -16.91 25.06
CA GLY A 38 -5.24 -17.69 26.27
C GLY A 38 -6.05 -17.15 27.45
N THR A 39 -7.20 -16.53 27.21
CA THR A 39 -8.07 -15.96 28.26
C THR A 39 -9.54 -16.21 27.95
N SER A 40 -10.27 -16.64 28.99
CA SER A 40 -11.74 -16.69 28.97
C SER A 40 -12.38 -15.35 29.34
N ASP A 41 -11.61 -14.45 29.97
CA ASP A 41 -12.04 -13.08 30.25
C ASP A 41 -11.80 -12.22 29.01
N LEU A 42 -12.90 -11.79 28.38
CA LEU A 42 -12.90 -10.96 27.19
C LEU A 42 -13.14 -9.48 27.51
N GLU A 43 -13.19 -9.10 28.79
CA GLU A 43 -13.28 -7.69 29.17
C GLU A 43 -11.95 -6.97 28.92
N ASN A 44 -12.04 -5.69 28.56
CA ASN A 44 -10.88 -4.80 28.38
C ASN A 44 -9.82 -5.28 27.39
N ILE A 45 -10.19 -6.10 26.39
CA ILE A 45 -9.31 -6.48 25.29
C ILE A 45 -9.36 -5.40 24.22
N TRP A 46 -8.34 -4.55 24.18
CA TRP A 46 -8.22 -3.48 23.20
C TRP A 46 -7.32 -3.85 22.03
N ARG A 47 -7.73 -3.49 20.81
CA ARG A 47 -6.89 -3.62 19.61
C ARG A 47 -6.48 -2.27 19.07
N VAL A 48 -5.20 -2.15 18.76
CA VAL A 48 -4.60 -1.06 17.97
C VAL A 48 -4.32 -1.62 16.58
N GLU A 49 -4.93 -1.04 15.55
CA GLU A 49 -4.86 -1.54 14.18
C GLU A 49 -4.56 -0.43 13.20
N PHE A 50 -3.47 -0.60 12.44
CA PHE A 50 -3.10 0.29 11.35
C PHE A 50 -3.47 -0.32 10.00
N GLN A 51 -4.12 0.48 9.16
CA GLN A 51 -4.37 0.17 7.77
C GLN A 51 -3.39 0.96 6.91
N LEU A 52 -2.60 0.25 6.09
CA LEU A 52 -1.69 0.85 5.12
C LEU A 52 -2.20 0.59 3.70
N ARG A 53 -2.35 1.66 2.92
CA ARG A 53 -2.64 1.55 1.48
C ARG A 53 -1.35 1.65 0.67
N ARG A 54 -1.43 1.27 -0.62
CA ARG A 54 -0.27 1.26 -1.55
C ARG A 54 0.58 2.53 -1.51
N PRO A 55 0.04 3.76 -1.43
CA PRO A 55 0.87 4.96 -1.32
C PRO A 55 1.75 4.97 -0.07
N ALA A 56 1.21 4.61 1.10
CA ALA A 56 1.99 4.53 2.33
C ALA A 56 3.05 3.43 2.28
N LEU A 57 2.68 2.24 1.77
CA LEU A 57 3.63 1.12 1.61
C LEU A 57 4.82 1.49 0.72
N LYS A 58 4.57 2.16 -0.42
CA LYS A 58 5.63 2.64 -1.30
C LYS A 58 6.57 3.62 -0.61
N GLN A 59 6.02 4.56 0.17
CA GLN A 59 6.84 5.53 0.91
C GLN A 59 7.67 4.86 2.01
N LEU A 60 7.19 3.74 2.55
CA LEU A 60 7.92 2.88 3.48
C LEU A 60 8.89 1.90 2.78
N LYS A 61 9.04 2.00 1.44
CA LYS A 61 9.85 1.12 0.60
C LYS A 61 9.47 -0.36 0.74
N ILE A 62 8.16 -0.63 0.79
CA ILE A 62 7.55 -1.95 0.80
C ILE A 62 6.83 -2.15 -0.53
N ASN A 63 7.46 -2.92 -1.43
CA ASN A 63 6.98 -3.10 -2.80
C ASN A 63 6.26 -4.43 -3.00
N ASP A 64 6.65 -5.44 -2.23
CA ASP A 64 6.14 -6.81 -2.26
C ASP A 64 5.98 -7.38 -0.84
N PHE A 65 5.62 -8.67 -0.76
CA PHE A 65 5.40 -9.38 0.51
C PHE A 65 6.70 -9.67 1.26
N GLU A 66 7.81 -9.86 0.55
CA GLU A 66 9.11 -10.16 1.15
C GLU A 66 9.64 -8.93 1.89
N ASP A 67 9.55 -7.75 1.26
CA ASP A 67 9.86 -6.46 1.89
C ASP A 67 9.08 -6.26 3.20
N LEU A 68 7.79 -6.64 3.20
CA LEU A 68 6.92 -6.51 4.36
C LEU A 68 7.35 -7.46 5.49
N TRP A 69 7.65 -8.72 5.15
CA TRP A 69 8.03 -9.74 6.13
C TRP A 69 9.39 -9.47 6.78
N GLN A 70 10.28 -8.77 6.08
CA GLN A 70 11.58 -8.39 6.60
C GLN A 70 11.55 -7.19 7.55
N ARG A 71 10.50 -6.36 7.51
CA ARG A 71 10.44 -5.07 8.22
C ARG A 71 9.21 -4.81 9.12
N PRO A 72 8.49 -5.80 9.69
CA PRO A 72 7.26 -5.49 10.40
C PRO A 72 7.51 -4.69 11.69
N GLY A 73 8.59 -4.97 12.43
CA GLY A 73 8.99 -4.19 13.60
C GLY A 73 9.29 -2.71 13.27
N GLY A 74 10.06 -2.46 12.22
CA GLY A 74 10.38 -1.09 11.77
C GLY A 74 9.16 -0.30 11.28
N VAL A 75 8.22 -0.97 10.61
CA VAL A 75 6.93 -0.37 10.23
C VAL A 75 6.12 -0.03 11.47
N TRP A 76 6.06 -0.94 12.44
CA TRP A 76 5.35 -0.71 13.69
C TRP A 76 5.90 0.51 14.46
N ASN A 77 7.22 0.57 14.65
CA ASN A 77 7.92 1.69 15.27
C ASN A 77 7.60 3.03 14.60
N TYR A 78 7.61 3.08 13.27
CA TYR A 78 7.23 4.28 12.54
C TYR A 78 5.78 4.69 12.85
N LEU A 79 4.84 3.74 12.83
CA LEU A 79 3.42 4.02 13.01
C LEU A 79 3.08 4.47 14.44
N THR A 80 3.72 3.87 15.44
CA THR A 80 3.43 4.13 16.86
C THR A 80 4.33 5.20 17.49
N GLY A 81 5.42 5.59 16.82
CA GLY A 81 6.36 6.60 17.29
C GLY A 81 6.28 7.91 16.52
N GLU A 82 6.38 7.84 15.19
CA GLU A 82 6.49 9.03 14.33
C GLU A 82 5.13 9.47 13.77
N TRP A 83 4.29 8.54 13.31
CA TRP A 83 2.99 8.89 12.69
C TRP A 83 1.90 9.21 13.71
N PHE A 84 1.81 8.44 14.80
CA PHE A 84 0.85 8.67 15.87
C PHE A 84 1.46 8.32 17.23
N SER A 85 1.18 9.15 18.23
CA SER A 85 1.63 8.93 19.60
C SER A 85 0.54 9.37 20.57
N LEU A 86 0.18 8.50 21.52
CA LEU A 86 -0.74 8.83 22.60
C LEU A 86 0.07 9.37 23.78
N ARG A 87 -0.26 10.59 24.24
CA ARG A 87 0.49 11.32 25.27
C ARG A 87 -0.43 11.89 26.34
N LEU A 88 0.09 12.02 27.56
CA LEU A 88 -0.59 12.68 28.67
C LEU A 88 -0.66 14.20 28.42
N ARG A 89 -1.66 14.87 28.99
CA ARG A 89 -1.78 16.34 28.92
C ARG A 89 -1.07 16.99 30.12
N ASP A 90 0.19 16.64 30.30
CA ASP A 90 1.05 17.03 31.44
C ASP A 90 2.02 18.16 31.09
N ASN A 91 2.06 18.59 29.83
CA ASN A 91 2.84 19.71 29.36
C ASN A 91 2.07 20.51 28.28
N ASP A 92 2.25 21.82 28.26
CA ASP A 92 1.66 22.68 27.22
C ASP A 92 2.26 22.40 25.84
N ARG A 93 3.56 22.11 25.80
CA ARG A 93 4.27 21.75 24.57
C ARG A 93 4.04 20.27 24.24
N GLN A 94 3.38 20.03 23.11
CA GLN A 94 2.91 18.69 22.72
C GLN A 94 4.05 17.67 22.54
N ASP A 95 5.20 18.11 22.03
CA ASP A 95 6.42 17.31 21.80
C ASP A 95 7.09 16.88 23.12
N ARG A 96 6.85 17.62 24.20
CA ARG A 96 7.41 17.36 25.55
C ARG A 96 6.47 16.58 26.46
N ARG A 97 5.25 16.29 26.00
CA ARG A 97 4.29 15.50 26.78
C ARG A 97 4.77 14.08 26.97
N THR A 98 4.57 13.54 28.16
CA THR A 98 4.94 12.16 28.47
C THR A 98 4.11 11.20 27.63
N ILE A 99 4.75 10.17 27.07
CA ILE A 99 4.05 9.09 26.35
C ILE A 99 3.17 8.35 27.35
N HIS A 100 1.92 8.11 26.99
CA HIS A 100 1.00 7.37 27.85
C HIS A 100 1.56 5.97 28.15
N PRO A 101 1.56 5.48 29.41
CA PRO A 101 2.15 4.18 29.76
C PRO A 101 1.63 3.01 28.92
N TRP A 102 0.31 2.90 28.73
CA TRP A 102 -0.27 1.91 27.82
C TRP A 102 0.23 2.02 26.37
N TRP A 103 0.59 3.22 25.91
CA TRP A 103 1.14 3.41 24.56
C TRP A 103 2.61 2.97 24.46
N LEU A 104 3.38 3.05 25.56
CA LEU A 104 4.72 2.46 25.60
C LEU A 104 4.66 0.94 25.39
N GLU A 105 3.69 0.26 26.01
CA GLU A 105 3.43 -1.17 25.78
C GLU A 105 3.07 -1.45 24.32
N VAL A 106 2.24 -0.60 23.71
CA VAL A 106 1.91 -0.70 22.28
C VAL A 106 3.16 -0.52 21.42
N GLN A 107 4.06 0.41 21.73
CA GLN A 107 5.31 0.62 21.00
C GLN A 107 6.27 -0.58 21.15
N ALA A 108 6.39 -1.14 22.35
CA ALA A 108 7.26 -2.27 22.66
C ALA A 108 6.91 -3.55 21.88
N CYS A 109 5.67 -3.69 21.38
CA CYS A 109 5.29 -4.78 20.49
C CYS A 109 6.15 -4.89 19.21
N ALA A 110 6.85 -3.83 18.81
CA ALA A 110 7.78 -3.88 17.68
C ALA A 110 8.82 -5.00 17.81
N GLU A 111 9.32 -5.25 19.02
CA GLU A 111 10.34 -6.28 19.29
C GLU A 111 9.83 -7.69 18.98
N ARG A 112 8.52 -7.92 19.19
CA ARG A 112 7.86 -9.20 18.89
C ARG A 112 7.63 -9.41 17.40
N LEU A 113 7.72 -8.35 16.61
CA LEU A 113 7.50 -8.33 15.16
C LEU A 113 8.81 -8.50 14.36
N GLY A 114 9.92 -8.85 15.02
CA GLY A 114 11.19 -9.16 14.37
C GLY A 114 12.18 -7.99 14.37
N LYS A 115 13.21 -8.07 13.52
CA LYS A 115 14.33 -7.11 13.52
C LYS A 115 13.83 -5.67 13.26
N ASP A 116 14.32 -4.74 14.08
CA ASP A 116 14.07 -3.31 13.90
C ASP A 116 14.91 -2.74 12.74
N ILE A 117 14.50 -3.06 11.52
CA ILE A 117 15.00 -2.39 10.33
C ILE A 117 14.26 -1.06 10.24
N ARG A 118 14.91 0.02 10.71
CA ARG A 118 14.33 1.36 10.73
C ARG A 118 13.75 1.73 9.36
N VAL A 119 12.47 2.05 9.34
CA VAL A 119 11.77 2.54 8.15
C VAL A 119 11.58 4.05 8.27
N ARG A 120 11.81 4.79 7.18
CA ARG A 120 11.45 6.20 7.06
C ARG A 120 10.58 6.39 5.83
N ARG A 121 9.61 7.30 5.91
CA ARG A 121 8.83 7.67 4.73
C ARG A 121 9.67 8.52 3.79
N ASP A 122 9.80 8.02 2.57
CA ASP A 122 10.26 8.81 1.45
C ASP A 122 9.06 9.48 0.79
N PHE A 123 9.00 10.82 0.91
CA PHE A 123 7.94 11.61 0.28
C PHE A 123 8.31 12.05 -1.13
N SER A 124 9.45 11.60 -1.70
CA SER A 124 9.82 11.89 -3.08
C SER A 124 8.64 11.56 -3.99
N SER A 125 7.96 12.61 -4.44
CA SER A 125 6.87 12.51 -5.39
C SER A 125 7.46 11.94 -6.68
N ASN A 126 6.79 10.96 -7.25
CA ASN A 126 7.11 10.38 -8.56
C ASN A 126 8.53 9.78 -8.69
N SER A 127 8.72 8.57 -8.16
CA SER A 127 9.43 7.61 -9.02
C SER A 127 8.51 7.38 -10.22
N HIS A 128 8.71 8.12 -11.31
CA HIS A 128 8.11 7.80 -12.60
C HIS A 128 8.29 6.29 -12.78
N ALA A 129 7.18 5.57 -12.98
CA ALA A 129 7.25 4.14 -13.18
C ALA A 129 8.25 3.89 -14.31
N SER A 130 9.39 3.27 -14.01
CA SER A 130 10.39 2.97 -15.02
C SER A 130 9.76 2.03 -16.05
N ALA A 131 10.33 1.95 -17.26
CA ALA A 131 9.85 0.99 -18.26
C ALA A 131 9.73 -0.45 -17.69
N LEU A 132 10.61 -0.81 -16.76
CA LEU A 132 10.58 -2.09 -16.04
C LEU A 132 9.29 -2.34 -15.25
N PHE A 133 8.67 -1.30 -14.67
CA PHE A 133 7.38 -1.43 -13.99
C PHE A 133 6.28 -1.91 -14.94
N PHE A 134 6.23 -1.34 -16.14
CA PHE A 134 5.26 -1.73 -17.18
C PHE A 134 5.57 -3.12 -17.72
N ILE A 135 6.84 -3.46 -17.92
CA ILE A 135 7.28 -4.80 -18.32
C ILE A 135 6.81 -5.85 -17.31
N SER A 136 6.98 -5.61 -16.01
CA SER A 136 6.54 -6.53 -14.95
C SER A 136 5.02 -6.75 -14.97
N HIS A 137 4.23 -5.70 -15.17
CA HIS A 137 2.77 -5.81 -15.28
C HIS A 137 2.35 -6.58 -16.53
N ILE A 138 2.91 -6.26 -17.69
CA ILE A 138 2.61 -6.95 -18.95
C ILE A 138 3.00 -8.43 -18.86
N ALA A 139 4.19 -8.73 -18.32
CA ALA A 139 4.67 -10.08 -18.13
C ALA A 139 3.79 -10.89 -17.17
N GLY A 140 3.31 -10.29 -16.08
CA GLY A 140 2.39 -10.95 -15.14
C GLY A 140 1.04 -11.29 -15.76
N CYS A 141 0.56 -10.48 -16.71
CA CYS A 141 -0.70 -10.74 -17.43
C CYS A 141 -0.56 -11.78 -18.55
N LEU A 142 0.64 -11.96 -19.10
CA LEU A 142 0.87 -12.77 -20.30
C LEU A 142 0.43 -14.25 -20.16
N PRO A 143 0.69 -14.97 -19.05
CA PRO A 143 0.21 -16.35 -18.90
C PRO A 143 -1.32 -16.46 -18.97
N SER A 144 -2.03 -15.51 -18.33
CA SER A 144 -3.50 -15.46 -18.37
C SER A 144 -4.02 -15.18 -19.78
N PHE A 145 -3.29 -14.37 -20.55
CA PHE A 145 -3.60 -14.12 -21.94
C PHE A 145 -3.33 -15.35 -22.82
N ALA A 146 -2.19 -16.02 -22.65
CA ALA A 146 -1.79 -17.23 -23.39
C ALA A 146 -2.84 -18.35 -23.27
N VAL A 147 -3.41 -18.54 -22.06
CA VAL A 147 -4.53 -19.47 -21.83
C VAL A 147 -5.75 -19.13 -22.71
N ARG A 148 -6.08 -17.85 -22.89
CA ARG A 148 -7.26 -17.40 -23.66
C ARG A 148 -7.06 -17.53 -25.16
N VAL A 149 -5.84 -17.30 -25.65
CA VAL A 149 -5.49 -17.55 -27.05
C VAL A 149 -5.08 -19.00 -27.32
N LYS A 150 -5.20 -19.88 -26.31
CA LYS A 150 -4.97 -21.32 -26.38
C LYS A 150 -3.56 -21.71 -26.85
N THR A 151 -2.55 -20.94 -26.46
CA THR A 151 -1.15 -21.28 -26.72
C THR A 151 -0.38 -21.52 -25.43
N ARG A 152 0.58 -22.44 -25.51
CA ARG A 152 1.62 -22.64 -24.49
C ARG A 152 2.99 -22.17 -24.99
N ASP A 153 3.07 -21.78 -26.26
CA ASP A 153 4.29 -21.25 -26.86
C ASP A 153 4.45 -19.77 -26.50
N PHE A 154 5.60 -19.43 -25.93
CA PHE A 154 5.87 -18.07 -25.47
C PHE A 154 5.92 -17.06 -26.63
N LYS A 155 6.52 -17.45 -27.75
CA LYS A 155 6.66 -16.57 -28.92
C LYS A 155 5.30 -16.30 -29.55
N GLU A 156 4.47 -17.32 -29.70
CA GLU A 156 3.10 -17.20 -30.18
C GLU A 156 2.28 -16.30 -29.25
N ALA A 157 2.37 -16.48 -27.93
CA ALA A 157 1.67 -15.63 -26.96
C ALA A 157 2.02 -14.14 -27.11
N ILE A 158 3.31 -13.83 -27.27
CA ILE A 158 3.79 -12.45 -27.48
C ILE A 158 3.30 -11.89 -28.83
N LEU A 159 3.37 -12.67 -29.90
CA LEU A 159 2.90 -12.25 -31.22
C LEU A 159 1.39 -11.98 -31.23
N SER A 160 0.59 -12.88 -30.61
CA SER A 160 -0.85 -12.68 -30.44
C SER A 160 -1.17 -11.46 -29.59
N LEU A 161 -0.39 -11.20 -28.52
CA LEU A 161 -0.56 -10.00 -27.70
C LEU A 161 -0.26 -8.73 -28.49
N GLY A 162 0.85 -8.72 -29.24
CA GLY A 162 1.23 -7.60 -30.12
C GLY A 162 0.15 -7.29 -31.16
N LYS A 163 -0.38 -8.33 -31.82
CA LYS A 163 -1.49 -8.19 -32.76
C LYS A 163 -2.75 -7.61 -32.10
N ALA A 164 -3.14 -8.15 -30.94
CA ALA A 164 -4.31 -7.66 -30.22
C ALA A 164 -4.15 -6.20 -29.76
N LEU A 165 -2.95 -5.80 -29.31
CA LEU A 165 -2.66 -4.40 -28.96
C LEU A 165 -2.71 -3.50 -30.18
N TYR A 166 -2.13 -3.93 -31.30
CA TYR A 166 -2.17 -3.20 -32.56
C TYR A 166 -3.61 -2.99 -33.05
N GLU A 167 -4.45 -4.03 -33.02
CA GLU A 167 -5.88 -3.92 -33.39
C GLU A 167 -6.66 -3.01 -32.44
N HIS A 168 -6.36 -3.07 -31.13
CA HIS A 168 -7.01 -2.25 -30.12
C HIS A 168 -6.69 -0.76 -30.30
N TRP A 169 -5.44 -0.43 -30.60
CA TRP A 169 -4.97 0.94 -30.76
C TRP A 169 -5.05 1.47 -32.18
N GLY A 170 -5.09 0.62 -33.19
CA GLY A 170 -5.16 1.03 -34.60
C GLY A 170 -6.43 1.79 -34.98
N LYS A 171 -7.47 1.73 -34.13
CA LYS A 171 -8.71 2.53 -34.26
C LYS A 171 -8.80 3.68 -33.26
N ARG A 172 -7.74 3.96 -32.51
CA ARG A 172 -7.72 4.93 -31.40
C ARG A 172 -6.58 5.91 -31.58
N ASP A 173 -6.73 7.07 -30.94
CA ASP A 173 -5.69 8.09 -30.91
C ASP A 173 -4.59 7.71 -29.88
N PHE A 174 -3.66 6.86 -30.32
CA PHE A 174 -2.53 6.45 -29.49
C PHE A 174 -1.59 7.63 -29.19
N ASP A 175 -1.29 8.45 -30.20
CA ASP A 175 -0.35 9.57 -30.07
C ASP A 175 -0.87 10.64 -29.10
N GLY A 176 -2.13 11.03 -29.22
CA GLY A 176 -2.75 11.97 -28.28
C GLY A 176 -2.80 11.42 -26.86
N GLU A 177 -3.00 10.12 -26.68
CA GLU A 177 -2.94 9.46 -25.37
C GLU A 177 -1.51 9.41 -24.79
N VAL A 178 -0.48 9.28 -25.63
CA VAL A 178 0.92 9.38 -25.22
C VAL A 178 1.26 10.82 -24.81
N ILE A 179 0.90 11.81 -25.61
CA ILE A 179 1.14 13.24 -25.34
C ILE A 179 0.48 13.65 -24.00
N LYS A 180 -0.78 13.28 -23.77
CA LYS A 180 -1.47 13.53 -22.50
C LYS A 180 -0.72 12.95 -21.30
N ARG A 181 -0.14 11.76 -21.44
CA ARG A 181 0.64 11.11 -20.37
C ARG A 181 2.01 11.79 -20.19
N ALA A 182 2.67 12.17 -21.27
CA ALA A 182 3.96 12.87 -21.21
C ALA A 182 3.85 14.23 -20.51
N ILE A 183 2.81 15.01 -20.81
CA ILE A 183 2.54 16.29 -20.12
C ILE A 183 2.38 16.07 -18.61
N LYS A 184 1.63 15.03 -18.19
CA LYS A 184 1.48 14.68 -16.76
C LYS A 184 2.80 14.25 -16.10
N LEU A 185 3.74 13.74 -16.88
CA LEU A 185 5.07 13.35 -16.42
C LEU A 185 6.09 14.49 -16.55
N GLY A 186 5.70 15.68 -17.02
CA GLY A 186 6.61 16.81 -17.24
C GLY A 186 7.57 16.60 -18.42
N GLN A 187 7.27 15.67 -19.32
CA GLN A 187 8.08 15.40 -20.52
C GLN A 187 7.52 16.18 -21.71
N VAL A 188 8.40 16.88 -22.43
CA VAL A 188 8.04 17.52 -23.71
C VAL A 188 8.23 16.49 -24.82
N ILE A 189 7.15 16.17 -25.54
CA ILE A 189 7.21 15.38 -26.78
C ILE A 189 6.93 16.36 -27.91
N GLU A 190 7.91 16.56 -28.80
CA GLU A 190 7.75 17.40 -29.99
C GLU A 190 6.74 16.76 -30.94
N ASN A 191 5.85 17.57 -31.49
CA ASN A 191 4.78 17.13 -32.36
C ASN A 191 5.36 16.89 -33.77
N THR A 192 5.72 15.66 -34.11
CA THR A 192 6.09 15.30 -35.49
C THR A 192 4.82 15.14 -36.34
N GLY A 193 4.11 16.25 -36.55
CA GLY A 193 3.06 16.35 -37.57
C GLY A 193 3.71 16.35 -38.94
N GLY A 194 3.50 15.26 -39.70
CA GLY A 194 4.06 15.05 -41.03
C GLY A 194 3.76 16.20 -41.99
N THR A 195 4.83 16.70 -42.60
CA THR A 195 4.79 17.42 -43.88
C THR A 195 4.28 16.48 -44.98
N HIS A 196 3.01 16.58 -45.34
CA HIS A 196 2.58 16.26 -46.70
C HIS A 196 2.67 17.54 -47.54
N GLY A 197 3.87 17.77 -48.11
CA GLY A 197 3.94 18.28 -49.49
C GLY A 197 3.51 17.14 -50.42
N THR A 198 2.87 17.35 -51.55
CA THR A 198 2.96 18.42 -52.55
C THR A 198 1.69 18.41 -53.39
N VAL A 199 1.39 19.57 -53.98
CA VAL A 199 0.70 19.86 -55.25
C VAL A 199 0.15 18.67 -56.03
#